data_AF-A0A8C4YKK6-F1
#
_entry.id   AF-A0A8C4YKK6-F1
#
_cell.length_a   1.000
_cell.length_b   1.000
_cell.length_c   1.000
_cell.angle_alpha   90.00
_cell.angle_beta   90.00
_cell.angle_gamma   90.00
#
_symmetry.space_group_name_H-M   'P 1'
#
loop_
_entity.id
_entity.type
_entity.pdbx_description
1 polymer ?
#
loop_
_entity_poly.entity_id
_entity_poly.type
_entity_poly.pdbx_seq_one_letter_code
_entity_poly.pdbx_strand_id
1 'polypeptide(L)'
;MDLVIRQQLSAAQNHQDIQALKNTYELIKSANQGKSALDSSESFSSDLYVLCAEQALQLGYPEISSDCLQMYFKGIHPVTQFMGRAYLCQGLLYTPLSTDNLEKFEKFVMYLMKALDFAIHDPRYYFLIYNASVLYWQVVRPYLKPGFRYLLIPSLSQIVTALNQAEEEDKQWRAELMIELLECFLDASKVKEAVDFSSTAAAFIKNNVPDKYQYIFSLMVTEVPHVVSLKIHLDLAKSQIVKNHHLSSAFCLIDLLLKLITIALTLNMFPSISLQCATDRFSSSSKC
;
A
#
# COMPACT_ATOMS: atom_id res chain seq x y z
N MET A 1 -24.26 -2.25 -32.71
CA MET A 1 -23.22 -3.24 -32.38
C MET A 1 -23.00 -3.29 -30.87
N ASP A 2 -22.79 -2.14 -30.23
CA ASP A 2 -22.56 -2.02 -28.77
C ASP A 2 -23.55 -2.76 -27.89
N LEU A 3 -24.86 -2.64 -28.15
CA LEU A 3 -25.88 -3.30 -27.34
C LEU A 3 -25.71 -4.83 -27.34
N VAL A 4 -25.42 -5.41 -28.50
CA VAL A 4 -25.22 -6.86 -28.65
C VAL A 4 -23.98 -7.31 -27.90
N ILE A 5 -22.86 -6.56 -28.05
CA ILE A 5 -21.62 -6.85 -27.32
C ILE A 5 -21.84 -6.76 -25.81
N ARG A 6 -22.50 -5.71 -25.32
CA ARG A 6 -22.78 -5.53 -23.89
C ARG A 6 -23.67 -6.64 -23.33
N GLN A 7 -24.67 -7.10 -24.08
CA GLN A 7 -25.51 -8.24 -23.70
C GLN A 7 -24.71 -9.53 -23.60
N GLN A 8 -23.83 -9.80 -24.58
CA GLN A 8 -22.99 -11.00 -24.56
C GLN A 8 -21.94 -10.96 -23.44
N LEU A 9 -21.32 -9.81 -23.17
CA LEU A 9 -20.40 -9.65 -22.04
C LEU A 9 -21.12 -9.86 -20.70
N SER A 10 -22.35 -9.35 -20.55
CA SER A 10 -23.17 -9.62 -19.37
C SER A 10 -23.49 -11.10 -19.21
N ALA A 11 -23.80 -11.81 -20.31
CA ALA A 11 -24.02 -13.25 -20.28
C ALA A 11 -22.73 -14.02 -19.89
N ALA A 12 -21.59 -13.64 -20.46
CA ALA A 12 -20.28 -14.21 -20.14
C ALA A 12 -19.93 -14.01 -18.65
N GLN A 13 -20.22 -12.83 -18.10
CA GLN A 13 -19.98 -12.52 -16.69
C GLN A 13 -20.89 -13.34 -15.76
N ASN A 14 -22.21 -13.25 -15.97
CA ASN A 14 -23.20 -13.79 -15.05
C ASN A 14 -23.33 -15.31 -15.11
N HIS A 15 -23.13 -15.90 -16.30
CA HIS A 15 -23.33 -17.33 -16.54
C HIS A 15 -22.03 -18.08 -16.82
N GLN A 16 -20.87 -17.41 -16.71
CA GLN A 16 -19.56 -17.97 -17.10
C GLN A 16 -19.59 -18.49 -18.56
N ASP A 17 -20.35 -17.82 -19.43
CA ASP A 17 -20.56 -18.23 -20.81
C ASP A 17 -19.34 -17.90 -21.68
N ILE A 18 -18.47 -18.90 -21.83
CA ILE A 18 -17.25 -18.84 -22.65
C ILE A 18 -17.58 -18.65 -24.14
N GLN A 19 -18.70 -19.17 -24.62
CA GLN A 19 -19.06 -19.03 -26.02
C GLN A 19 -19.51 -17.60 -26.32
N ALA A 20 -20.26 -16.98 -25.42
CA ALA A 20 -20.59 -15.56 -25.50
C ALA A 20 -19.34 -14.68 -25.53
N LEU A 21 -18.34 -14.98 -24.69
CA LEU A 21 -17.04 -14.29 -24.72
C LEU A 21 -16.36 -14.42 -26.09
N LYS A 22 -16.21 -15.65 -26.60
CA LYS A 22 -15.55 -15.89 -27.90
C LYS A 22 -16.28 -15.21 -29.05
N ASN A 23 -17.62 -15.27 -29.05
CA ASN A 23 -18.44 -14.59 -30.05
C ASN A 23 -18.24 -13.06 -30.00
N THR A 24 -18.19 -12.49 -28.79
CA THR A 24 -17.90 -11.06 -28.59
C THR A 24 -16.51 -10.69 -29.12
N TYR A 25 -15.50 -11.49 -28.77
CA TYR A 25 -14.14 -11.27 -29.23
C TYR A 25 -14.03 -11.29 -30.75
N GLU A 26 -14.64 -12.28 -31.42
CA GLU A 26 -14.64 -12.35 -32.89
C GLU A 26 -15.36 -11.15 -33.52
N LEU A 27 -16.49 -10.71 -32.96
CA LEU A 27 -17.20 -9.51 -33.42
C LEU A 27 -16.32 -8.25 -33.32
N ILE A 28 -15.65 -8.06 -32.18
CA ILE A 28 -14.71 -6.95 -31.96
C ILE A 28 -13.55 -7.01 -32.96
N LYS A 29 -12.96 -8.19 -33.13
CA LYS A 29 -11.82 -8.42 -34.01
C LYS A 29 -12.16 -8.18 -35.48
N SER A 30 -13.27 -8.74 -35.96
CA SER A 30 -13.73 -8.53 -37.34
C SER A 30 -14.06 -7.06 -37.60
N ALA A 31 -14.65 -6.35 -36.64
CA ALA A 31 -14.94 -4.93 -36.79
C ALA A 31 -13.68 -4.03 -36.76
N ASN A 32 -12.57 -4.54 -36.25
CA ASN A 32 -11.26 -3.87 -36.28
C ASN A 32 -10.44 -4.21 -37.54
N GLN A 33 -10.70 -5.35 -38.19
CA GLN A 33 -10.02 -5.76 -39.43
C GLN A 33 -10.37 -4.81 -40.57
N GLY A 34 -9.35 -4.14 -41.13
CA GLY A 34 -9.49 -3.26 -42.29
C GLY A 34 -9.58 -1.77 -41.97
N LYS A 35 -9.47 -1.36 -40.70
CA LYS A 35 -9.41 0.06 -40.32
C LYS A 35 -7.98 0.61 -40.35
N SER A 36 -7.79 1.72 -41.04
CA SER A 36 -6.59 2.55 -40.91
C SER A 36 -6.62 3.31 -39.58
N ALA A 37 -5.46 3.60 -38.99
CA ALA A 37 -5.36 4.47 -37.80
C ALA A 37 -5.94 5.88 -38.00
N LEU A 38 -6.26 6.25 -39.25
CA LEU A 38 -6.85 7.52 -39.66
C LEU A 38 -8.37 7.46 -39.87
N ASP A 39 -8.99 6.27 -39.84
CA ASP A 39 -10.43 6.12 -40.04
C ASP A 39 -11.18 6.46 -38.75
N SER A 40 -11.70 7.67 -38.67
CA SER A 40 -12.36 8.24 -37.48
C SER A 40 -13.73 7.65 -37.14
N SER A 41 -14.25 6.71 -37.94
CA SER A 41 -15.52 6.04 -37.66
C SER A 41 -15.29 4.78 -36.84
N GLU A 42 -15.38 4.92 -35.51
CA GLU A 42 -15.48 3.77 -34.61
C GLU A 42 -16.80 3.02 -34.89
N SER A 43 -16.71 1.70 -35.09
CA SER A 43 -17.86 0.81 -35.36
C SER A 43 -18.59 0.43 -34.08
N PHE A 44 -17.93 0.64 -32.95
CA PHE A 44 -18.41 0.41 -31.59
C PHE A 44 -17.53 1.19 -30.62
N SER A 45 -18.02 1.41 -29.39
CA SER A 45 -17.28 2.11 -28.35
C SER A 45 -15.96 1.41 -27.96
N SER A 46 -14.86 2.15 -27.92
CA SER A 46 -13.53 1.65 -27.50
C SER A 46 -13.52 1.01 -26.10
N ASP A 47 -14.43 1.40 -25.21
CA ASP A 47 -14.66 0.79 -23.90
C ASP A 47 -14.85 -0.75 -23.99
N LEU A 48 -15.44 -1.23 -25.08
CA LEU A 48 -15.78 -2.64 -25.27
C LEU A 48 -14.54 -3.53 -25.42
N TYR A 49 -13.41 -2.99 -25.90
CA TYR A 49 -12.14 -3.71 -25.90
C TYR A 49 -11.73 -4.06 -24.48
N VAL A 50 -11.78 -3.07 -23.58
CA VAL A 50 -11.35 -3.22 -22.19
C VAL A 50 -12.30 -4.14 -21.43
N LEU A 51 -13.62 -3.99 -21.62
CA LEU A 51 -14.61 -4.88 -21.00
C LEU A 51 -14.46 -6.34 -21.46
N CYS A 52 -14.20 -6.56 -22.75
CA CYS A 52 -13.93 -7.90 -23.27
C CYS A 52 -12.63 -8.47 -22.68
N ALA A 53 -11.59 -7.63 -22.53
CA ALA A 53 -10.32 -8.05 -21.97
C ALA A 53 -10.43 -8.47 -20.49
N GLU A 54 -11.08 -7.64 -19.67
CA GLU A 54 -11.30 -7.94 -18.26
C GLU A 54 -12.11 -9.22 -18.08
N GLN A 55 -13.17 -9.41 -18.87
CA GLN A 55 -13.98 -10.62 -18.83
C GLN A 55 -13.19 -11.86 -19.27
N ALA A 56 -12.35 -11.73 -20.30
CA ALA A 56 -11.48 -12.80 -20.76
C ALA A 56 -10.47 -13.22 -19.70
N LEU A 57 -9.85 -12.27 -19.00
CA LEU A 57 -8.95 -12.56 -17.88
C LEU A 57 -9.67 -13.31 -16.75
N GLN A 58 -10.88 -12.87 -16.37
CA GLN A 58 -11.68 -13.53 -15.34
C GLN A 58 -12.04 -14.97 -15.71
N LEU A 59 -12.27 -15.24 -16.99
CA LEU A 59 -12.61 -16.58 -17.50
C LEU A 59 -11.38 -17.44 -17.84
N GLY A 60 -10.15 -16.93 -17.62
CA GLY A 60 -8.92 -17.68 -17.86
C GLY A 60 -8.47 -17.74 -19.33
N TYR A 61 -8.81 -16.72 -20.13
CA TYR A 61 -8.41 -16.56 -21.53
C TYR A 61 -7.48 -15.36 -21.73
N PRO A 62 -6.23 -15.42 -21.23
CA PRO A 62 -5.29 -14.30 -21.28
C PRO A 62 -4.91 -13.88 -22.71
N GLU A 63 -4.99 -14.79 -23.68
CA GLU A 63 -4.70 -14.51 -25.10
C GLU A 63 -5.75 -13.56 -25.69
N ILE A 64 -7.04 -13.80 -25.41
CA ILE A 64 -8.15 -12.93 -25.83
C ILE A 64 -7.99 -11.57 -25.16
N SER A 65 -7.68 -11.55 -23.85
CA SER A 65 -7.44 -10.30 -23.13
C SER A 65 -6.29 -9.50 -23.75
N SER A 66 -5.16 -10.15 -24.01
CA SER A 66 -3.99 -9.51 -24.60
C SER A 66 -4.29 -8.92 -25.97
N ASP A 67 -5.02 -9.62 -26.84
CA ASP A 67 -5.37 -9.13 -28.17
C ASP A 67 -6.34 -7.94 -28.11
N CYS A 68 -7.36 -8.02 -27.24
CA CYS A 68 -8.27 -6.90 -26.98
C CYS A 68 -7.54 -5.64 -26.50
N LEU A 69 -6.62 -5.77 -25.54
CA LEU A 69 -5.82 -4.66 -25.02
C LEU A 69 -4.87 -4.10 -26.09
N GLN A 70 -4.29 -4.96 -26.92
CA GLN A 70 -3.45 -4.52 -28.03
C GLN A 70 -4.25 -3.70 -29.05
N MET A 71 -5.49 -4.09 -29.35
CA MET A 71 -6.38 -3.32 -30.22
C MET A 71 -6.74 -1.97 -29.59
N TYR A 72 -7.06 -1.93 -28.30
CA TYR A 72 -7.33 -0.70 -27.56
C TYR A 72 -6.15 0.28 -27.57
N PHE A 73 -4.93 -0.17 -27.23
CA PHE A 73 -3.77 0.72 -27.16
C PHE A 73 -3.23 1.17 -28.53
N LYS A 74 -3.61 0.51 -29.62
CA LYS A 74 -3.30 0.95 -30.99
C LYS A 74 -4.20 2.10 -31.46
N GLY A 75 -5.40 2.22 -30.91
CA GLY A 75 -6.35 3.25 -31.28
C GLY A 75 -6.08 4.58 -30.57
N ILE A 76 -6.67 5.65 -31.12
CA ILE A 76 -6.74 6.95 -30.47
C ILE A 76 -8.17 7.08 -29.95
N HIS A 77 -8.32 7.07 -28.61
CA HIS A 77 -9.62 7.06 -27.96
C HIS A 77 -9.76 8.25 -27.01
N PRO A 78 -10.99 8.69 -26.69
CA PRO A 78 -11.23 9.64 -25.62
C PRO A 78 -10.63 9.15 -24.30
N VAL A 79 -10.00 10.06 -23.56
CA VAL A 79 -9.41 9.73 -22.26
C VAL A 79 -10.51 9.60 -21.22
N THR A 80 -10.87 8.35 -20.90
CA THR A 80 -11.87 7.99 -19.89
C THR A 80 -11.28 7.04 -18.85
N GLN A 81 -12.07 6.64 -17.85
CA GLN A 81 -11.68 5.60 -16.87
C GLN A 81 -11.14 4.31 -17.49
N PHE A 82 -11.50 4.02 -18.75
CA PHE A 82 -11.06 2.81 -19.45
C PHE A 82 -9.56 2.80 -19.76
N MET A 83 -8.89 3.97 -19.76
CA MET A 83 -7.43 4.03 -19.87
C MET A 83 -6.75 3.39 -18.65
N GLY A 84 -7.15 3.81 -17.44
CA GLY A 84 -6.61 3.23 -16.21
C GLY A 84 -6.99 1.76 -16.05
N ARG A 85 -8.24 1.38 -16.37
CA ARG A 85 -8.67 -0.02 -16.38
C ARG A 85 -7.89 -0.89 -17.36
N ALA A 86 -7.62 -0.39 -18.57
CA ALA A 86 -6.80 -1.10 -19.55
C ALA A 86 -5.38 -1.34 -19.03
N TYR A 87 -4.77 -0.36 -18.34
CA TYR A 87 -3.48 -0.57 -17.70
C TYR A 87 -3.53 -1.62 -16.58
N LEU A 88 -4.53 -1.57 -15.70
CA LEU A 88 -4.70 -2.58 -14.65
C LEU A 88 -4.87 -3.99 -15.24
N CYS A 89 -5.75 -4.12 -16.24
CA CYS A 89 -6.02 -5.34 -16.98
C CYS A 89 -4.75 -5.89 -17.67
N GLN A 90 -3.97 -5.02 -18.30
CA GLN A 90 -2.68 -5.38 -18.92
C GLN A 90 -1.66 -5.84 -17.88
N GLY A 91 -1.62 -5.22 -16.70
CA GLY A 91 -0.78 -5.65 -15.59
C GLY A 91 -1.10 -7.08 -15.15
N LEU A 92 -2.38 -7.44 -15.03
CA LEU A 92 -2.82 -8.76 -14.56
C LEU A 92 -2.37 -9.93 -15.46
N LEU A 93 -2.10 -9.68 -16.75
CA LEU A 93 -1.46 -10.68 -17.63
C LEU A 93 -0.07 -11.12 -17.16
N TYR A 94 0.58 -10.30 -16.33
CA TYR A 94 1.89 -10.55 -15.75
C TYR A 94 1.84 -10.95 -14.28
N THR A 95 0.70 -11.43 -13.77
CA THR A 95 0.57 -11.88 -12.38
C THR A 95 1.65 -12.94 -12.05
N PRO A 96 2.60 -12.66 -11.14
CA PRO A 96 3.56 -13.65 -10.66
C PRO A 96 2.87 -14.74 -9.84
N LEU A 97 3.22 -15.99 -10.11
CA LEU A 97 2.76 -17.15 -9.33
C LEU A 97 3.73 -17.51 -8.19
N SER A 98 4.98 -17.09 -8.31
CA SER A 98 6.04 -17.28 -7.32
C SER A 98 7.00 -16.09 -7.35
N THR A 99 7.95 -16.08 -6.42
CA THR A 99 9.02 -15.08 -6.36
C THR A 99 10.13 -15.28 -7.39
N ASP A 100 10.07 -16.34 -8.19
CA ASP A 100 11.16 -16.72 -9.10
C ASP A 100 11.16 -15.90 -10.40
N ASN A 101 10.00 -15.32 -10.76
CA ASN A 101 9.83 -14.56 -11.98
C ASN A 101 9.68 -13.06 -11.66
N LEU A 102 10.82 -12.43 -11.37
CA LEU A 102 10.88 -10.99 -11.08
C LEU A 102 10.44 -10.14 -12.28
N GLU A 103 10.74 -10.56 -13.52
CA GLU A 103 10.37 -9.83 -14.74
C GLU A 103 8.85 -9.66 -14.86
N LYS A 104 8.08 -10.71 -14.54
CA LYS A 104 6.61 -10.64 -14.51
C LYS A 104 6.14 -9.63 -13.47
N PHE A 105 6.70 -9.68 -12.27
CA PHE A 105 6.37 -8.72 -11.21
C PHE A 105 6.69 -7.27 -11.60
N GLU A 106 7.86 -7.02 -12.17
CA GLU A 106 8.25 -5.69 -12.64
C GLU A 106 7.32 -5.17 -13.74
N LYS A 107 6.91 -6.04 -14.68
CA LYS A 107 5.92 -5.69 -15.71
C LYS A 107 4.54 -5.39 -15.12
N PHE A 108 4.08 -6.19 -14.16
CA PHE A 108 2.84 -5.92 -13.43
C PHE A 108 2.90 -4.55 -12.75
N VAL A 109 3.96 -4.27 -11.97
CA VAL A 109 4.15 -3.00 -11.28
C VAL A 109 4.21 -1.83 -12.26
N MET A 110 4.91 -1.96 -13.38
CA MET A 110 4.98 -0.92 -14.41
C MET A 110 3.58 -0.51 -14.89
N TYR A 111 2.72 -1.48 -15.22
CA TYR A 111 1.36 -1.18 -15.68
C TYR A 111 0.47 -0.65 -14.55
N LEU A 112 0.64 -1.15 -13.32
CA LEU A 112 -0.05 -0.62 -12.15
C LEU A 112 0.29 0.86 -11.92
N MET A 113 1.58 1.24 -12.01
CA MET A 113 2.02 2.62 -11.84
C MET A 113 1.45 3.53 -12.95
N LYS A 114 1.32 3.04 -14.19
CA LYS A 114 0.64 3.80 -15.26
C LYS A 114 -0.82 4.07 -14.94
N ALA A 115 -1.53 3.11 -14.34
CA ALA A 115 -2.91 3.31 -13.90
C ALA A 115 -3.02 4.33 -12.77
N LEU A 116 -2.09 4.31 -11.81
CA LEU A 116 -2.03 5.27 -10.71
C LEU A 116 -1.71 6.69 -11.20
N ASP A 117 -0.70 6.84 -12.04
CA ASP A 117 -0.29 8.11 -12.66
C ASP A 117 -1.45 8.71 -13.47
N PHE A 118 -2.19 7.88 -14.21
CA PHE A 118 -3.41 8.30 -14.88
C PHE A 118 -4.48 8.82 -13.89
N ALA A 119 -4.72 8.10 -12.80
CA ALA A 119 -5.82 8.38 -11.89
C ALA A 119 -5.56 9.55 -10.93
N ILE A 120 -4.31 9.80 -10.54
CA ILE A 120 -3.98 10.76 -9.47
C ILE A 120 -4.29 12.22 -9.84
N HIS A 121 -4.35 12.53 -11.14
CA HIS A 121 -4.55 13.88 -11.64
C HIS A 121 -6.01 14.35 -11.66
N ASP A 122 -6.97 13.43 -11.48
CA ASP A 122 -8.39 13.76 -11.58
C ASP A 122 -9.19 13.04 -10.49
N PRO A 123 -9.84 13.78 -9.57
CA PRO A 123 -10.66 13.20 -8.50
C PRO A 123 -11.74 12.23 -8.99
N ARG A 124 -12.23 12.40 -10.24
CA ARG A 124 -13.21 11.49 -10.85
C ARG A 124 -12.70 10.05 -10.99
N TYR A 125 -11.37 9.87 -10.95
CA TYR A 125 -10.70 8.60 -11.14
C TYR A 125 -10.05 8.06 -9.86
N TYR A 126 -10.26 8.68 -8.70
CA TYR A 126 -9.66 8.20 -7.43
C TYR A 126 -10.09 6.77 -7.06
N PHE A 127 -11.28 6.34 -7.47
CA PHE A 127 -11.69 4.94 -7.30
C PHE A 127 -10.75 3.94 -7.99
N LEU A 128 -10.02 4.35 -9.04
CA LEU A 128 -8.99 3.51 -9.68
C LEU A 128 -7.75 3.35 -8.81
N ILE A 129 -7.43 4.32 -7.95
CA ILE A 129 -6.32 4.21 -6.97
C ILE A 129 -6.67 3.14 -5.94
N TYR A 130 -7.89 3.17 -5.40
CA TYR A 130 -8.40 2.12 -4.52
C TYR A 130 -8.35 0.75 -5.22
N ASN A 131 -8.94 0.63 -6.42
CA ASN A 131 -8.96 -0.62 -7.16
C ASN A 131 -7.55 -1.15 -7.47
N ALA A 132 -6.63 -0.28 -7.86
CA ALA A 132 -5.23 -0.63 -8.08
C ALA A 132 -4.57 -1.17 -6.80
N SER A 133 -4.83 -0.55 -5.66
CA SER A 133 -4.28 -1.00 -4.37
C SER A 133 -4.80 -2.38 -3.96
N VAL A 134 -6.08 -2.68 -4.19
CA VAL A 134 -6.67 -4.00 -3.92
C VAL A 134 -6.08 -5.06 -4.86
N LEU A 135 -5.96 -4.76 -6.16
CA LEU A 135 -5.32 -5.66 -7.12
C LEU A 135 -3.86 -5.92 -6.78
N TYR A 136 -3.11 -4.87 -6.40
CA TYR A 136 -1.73 -5.01 -5.94
C TYR A 136 -1.64 -6.01 -4.79
N TRP A 137 -2.46 -5.84 -3.75
CA TRP A 137 -2.46 -6.73 -2.59
C TRP A 137 -2.73 -8.19 -2.94
N GLN A 138 -3.64 -8.44 -3.87
CA GLN A 138 -3.94 -9.79 -4.36
C GLN A 138 -2.74 -10.40 -5.11
N VAL A 139 -2.05 -9.60 -5.92
CA VAL A 139 -0.96 -10.07 -6.77
C VAL A 139 0.34 -10.26 -5.98
N VAL A 140 0.64 -9.42 -4.99
CA VAL A 140 1.93 -9.44 -4.28
C VAL A 140 2.00 -10.48 -3.16
N ARG A 141 0.97 -11.28 -2.94
CA ARG A 141 0.94 -12.31 -1.89
C ARG A 141 2.18 -13.21 -1.85
N PRO A 142 2.75 -13.69 -2.98
CA PRO A 142 3.97 -14.50 -2.96
C PRO A 142 5.20 -13.80 -2.34
N TYR A 143 5.21 -12.47 -2.33
CA TYR A 143 6.31 -11.62 -1.87
C TYR A 143 6.19 -11.20 -0.40
N LEU A 144 5.05 -11.45 0.26
CA LEU A 144 4.81 -11.10 1.67
C LEU A 144 5.56 -12.00 2.67
N LYS A 145 6.49 -12.84 2.20
CA LYS A 145 7.36 -13.69 3.02
C LYS A 145 8.68 -12.99 3.33
N PRO A 146 9.32 -13.29 4.49
CA PRO A 146 10.60 -12.70 4.85
C PRO A 146 11.66 -12.82 3.76
N GLY A 147 12.46 -11.77 3.56
CA GLY A 147 13.54 -11.72 2.58
C GLY A 147 13.11 -11.35 1.16
N PHE A 148 11.81 -11.19 0.88
CA PHE A 148 11.29 -10.72 -0.42
C PHE A 148 10.52 -9.40 -0.32
N ARG A 149 10.13 -8.98 0.89
CA ARG A 149 9.33 -7.76 1.11
C ARG A 149 10.03 -6.49 0.65
N TYR A 150 11.36 -6.49 0.61
CA TYR A 150 12.15 -5.36 0.09
C TYR A 150 11.77 -5.00 -1.36
N LEU A 151 11.34 -5.97 -2.17
CA LEU A 151 10.91 -5.77 -3.56
C LEU A 151 9.61 -4.97 -3.65
N LEU A 152 8.79 -5.00 -2.60
CA LEU A 152 7.49 -4.32 -2.55
C LEU A 152 7.59 -2.86 -2.16
N ILE A 153 8.67 -2.46 -1.48
CA ILE A 153 8.83 -1.11 -0.92
C ILE A 153 8.59 0.00 -1.96
N PRO A 154 9.18 -0.03 -3.18
CA PRO A 154 9.02 1.06 -4.13
C PRO A 154 7.58 1.24 -4.62
N SER A 155 6.89 0.15 -4.94
CA SER A 155 5.51 0.17 -5.43
C SER A 155 4.51 0.44 -4.32
N LEU A 156 4.67 -0.20 -3.15
CA LEU A 156 3.76 0.00 -2.02
C LEU A 156 3.85 1.41 -1.44
N SER A 157 5.04 2.02 -1.39
CA SER A 157 5.19 3.44 -0.99
C SER A 157 4.40 4.39 -1.89
N GLN A 158 4.43 4.16 -3.21
CA GLN A 158 3.68 4.97 -4.17
C GLN A 158 2.17 4.78 -4.01
N ILE A 159 1.71 3.53 -3.81
CA ILE A 159 0.29 3.23 -3.57
C ILE A 159 -0.20 3.91 -2.30
N VAL A 160 0.51 3.77 -1.18
CA VAL A 160 0.15 4.42 0.10
C VAL A 160 0.13 5.95 -0.06
N THR A 161 1.09 6.51 -0.80
CA THR A 161 1.13 7.95 -1.09
C THR A 161 -0.10 8.39 -1.91
N ALA A 162 -0.44 7.66 -2.97
CA ALA A 162 -1.58 7.96 -3.82
C ALA A 162 -2.91 7.87 -3.05
N LEU A 163 -3.10 6.83 -2.23
CA LEU A 163 -4.28 6.69 -1.35
C LEU A 163 -4.38 7.83 -0.32
N ASN A 164 -3.24 8.30 0.18
CA ASN A 164 -3.21 9.43 1.10
C ASN A 164 -3.58 10.75 0.42
N GLN A 165 -3.06 10.98 -0.80
CA GLN A 165 -3.38 12.16 -1.61
C GLN A 165 -4.85 12.17 -2.06
N ALA A 166 -5.39 11.00 -2.38
CA ALA A 166 -6.79 10.84 -2.77
C ALA A 166 -7.76 10.91 -1.58
N GLU A 167 -7.25 11.05 -0.36
CA GLU A 167 -8.02 10.99 0.88
C GLU A 167 -8.95 9.77 0.96
N GLU A 168 -8.45 8.61 0.51
CA GLU A 168 -9.27 7.40 0.35
C GLU A 168 -10.10 7.08 1.61
N GLU A 169 -11.39 6.80 1.40
CA GLU A 169 -12.41 6.74 2.46
C GLU A 169 -12.24 5.50 3.35
N ASP A 170 -11.78 4.39 2.78
CA ASP A 170 -11.48 3.17 3.51
C ASP A 170 -10.19 3.31 4.33
N LYS A 171 -10.34 3.94 5.49
CA LYS A 171 -9.28 4.14 6.47
C LYS A 171 -8.72 2.83 7.01
N GLN A 172 -9.53 1.78 7.07
CA GLN A 172 -9.11 0.45 7.53
C GLN A 172 -8.12 -0.15 6.54
N TRP A 173 -8.44 -0.04 5.25
CA TRP A 173 -7.61 -0.50 4.16
C TRP A 173 -6.30 0.28 4.07
N ARG A 174 -6.36 1.62 4.16
CA ARG A 174 -5.15 2.45 4.22
C ARG A 174 -4.25 2.06 5.39
N ALA A 175 -4.82 1.88 6.58
CA ALA A 175 -4.06 1.46 7.75
C ALA A 175 -3.35 0.12 7.55
N GLU A 176 -4.03 -0.86 6.91
CA GLU A 176 -3.44 -2.15 6.58
C GLU A 176 -2.21 -2.01 5.67
N LEU A 177 -2.32 -1.24 4.60
CA LEU A 177 -1.21 -1.03 3.66
C LEU A 177 -0.06 -0.23 4.29
N MET A 178 -0.36 0.70 5.20
CA MET A 178 0.67 1.41 5.96
C MET A 178 1.41 0.47 6.92
N ILE A 179 0.70 -0.43 7.60
CA ILE A 179 1.33 -1.44 8.45
C ILE A 179 2.24 -2.35 7.62
N GLU A 180 1.75 -2.86 6.49
CA GLU A 180 2.57 -3.71 5.61
C GLU A 180 3.82 -2.97 5.13
N LEU A 181 3.70 -1.69 4.76
CA LEU A 181 4.85 -0.91 4.30
C LEU A 181 5.90 -0.75 5.41
N LEU A 182 5.47 -0.53 6.65
CA LEU A 182 6.38 -0.48 7.79
C LEU A 182 7.09 -1.82 7.98
N GLU A 183 6.36 -2.94 7.93
CA GLU A 183 6.96 -4.28 8.01
C GLU A 183 7.95 -4.53 6.87
N CYS A 184 7.66 -4.06 5.65
CA CYS A 184 8.60 -4.16 4.53
C CYS A 184 9.91 -3.41 4.80
N PHE A 185 9.85 -2.21 5.39
CA PHE A 185 11.07 -1.48 5.78
C PHE A 185 11.86 -2.22 6.85
N LEU A 186 11.18 -2.81 7.84
CA LEU A 186 11.80 -3.56 8.92
C LEU A 186 12.47 -4.84 8.42
N ASP A 187 11.78 -5.64 7.59
CA ASP A 187 12.32 -6.86 6.97
C ASP A 187 13.56 -6.56 6.12
N ALA A 188 13.55 -5.41 5.41
CA ALA A 188 14.66 -4.95 4.59
C ALA A 188 15.78 -4.24 5.38
N SER A 189 15.70 -4.19 6.73
CA SER A 189 16.63 -3.45 7.60
C SER A 189 16.80 -1.96 7.24
N LYS A 190 15.78 -1.36 6.62
CA LYS A 190 15.73 0.06 6.27
C LYS A 190 15.24 0.89 7.46
N VAL A 191 16.06 0.91 8.51
CA VAL A 191 15.71 1.48 9.82
C VAL A 191 15.34 2.97 9.72
N LYS A 192 16.08 3.75 8.93
CA LYS A 192 15.83 5.19 8.80
C LYS A 192 14.44 5.45 8.19
N GLU A 193 14.12 4.77 7.11
CA GLU A 193 12.82 4.88 6.44
C GLU A 193 11.68 4.36 7.35
N ALA A 194 11.90 3.27 8.09
CA ALA A 194 10.95 2.78 9.08
C ALA A 194 10.67 3.81 10.17
N VAL A 195 11.71 4.46 10.70
CA VAL A 195 11.61 5.55 11.69
C VAL A 195 10.78 6.70 11.13
N ASP A 196 11.16 7.23 9.97
CA ASP A 196 10.54 8.40 9.36
C ASP A 196 9.05 8.15 9.03
N PHE A 197 8.74 6.95 8.57
CA PHE A 197 7.38 6.56 8.20
C PHE A 197 6.50 6.21 9.41
N SER A 198 7.05 5.54 10.43
CA SER A 198 6.31 5.00 11.57
C SER A 198 5.50 6.06 12.34
N SER A 199 6.04 7.26 12.50
CA SER A 199 5.35 8.35 13.23
C SER A 199 4.08 8.78 12.49
N THR A 200 4.14 8.88 11.17
CA THR A 200 3.00 9.23 10.30
C THR A 200 1.95 8.12 10.33
N ALA A 201 2.37 6.86 10.20
CA ALA A 201 1.49 5.70 10.24
C ALA A 201 0.79 5.56 11.60
N ALA A 202 1.54 5.69 12.70
CA ALA A 202 1.00 5.60 14.06
C ALA A 202 -0.02 6.70 14.34
N ALA A 203 0.24 7.94 13.90
CA ALA A 203 -0.70 9.05 14.04
C ALA A 203 -2.00 8.80 13.27
N PHE A 204 -1.90 8.36 12.00
CA PHE A 204 -3.06 8.03 11.18
C PHE A 204 -3.90 6.91 11.81
N ILE A 205 -3.27 5.80 12.20
CA ILE A 205 -3.93 4.62 12.78
C ILE A 205 -4.58 4.98 14.11
N LYS A 206 -3.88 5.71 15.00
CA LYS A 206 -4.46 6.15 16.28
C LYS A 206 -5.76 6.92 16.12
N ASN A 207 -5.84 7.77 15.09
CA ASN A 207 -6.97 8.67 14.89
C ASN A 207 -8.13 8.02 14.12
N ASN A 208 -7.86 6.99 13.31
CA ASN A 208 -8.85 6.43 12.38
C ASN A 208 -9.18 4.95 12.65
N VAL A 209 -8.22 4.18 13.16
CA VAL A 209 -8.27 2.71 13.35
C VAL A 209 -7.60 2.34 14.68
N PRO A 210 -8.15 2.79 15.83
CA PRO A 210 -7.46 2.69 17.12
C PRO A 210 -7.24 1.24 17.59
N ASP A 211 -8.03 0.29 17.11
CA ASP A 211 -7.90 -1.15 17.37
C ASP A 211 -6.56 -1.71 16.85
N LYS A 212 -6.03 -1.19 15.74
CA LYS A 212 -4.72 -1.59 15.20
C LYS A 212 -3.54 -0.84 15.82
N TYR A 213 -3.80 0.15 16.67
CA TYR A 213 -2.73 0.98 17.24
C TYR A 213 -1.78 0.16 18.11
N GLN A 214 -2.29 -0.83 18.86
CA GLN A 214 -1.45 -1.70 19.67
C GLN A 214 -0.45 -2.49 18.81
N TYR A 215 -0.86 -2.92 17.62
CA TYR A 215 -0.01 -3.68 16.70
C TYR A 215 1.15 -2.84 16.16
N ILE A 216 0.86 -1.65 15.60
CA ILE A 216 1.93 -0.77 15.11
C ILE A 216 2.83 -0.31 16.26
N PHE A 217 2.27 -0.10 17.46
CA PHE A 217 3.07 0.23 18.63
C PHE A 217 4.05 -0.89 19.00
N SER A 218 3.63 -2.16 18.96
CA SER A 218 4.58 -3.27 19.16
C SER A 218 5.71 -3.26 18.13
N LEU A 219 5.42 -3.09 16.84
CA LEU A 219 6.44 -3.04 15.79
C LEU A 219 7.46 -1.92 16.03
N MET A 220 7.00 -0.73 16.46
CA MET A 220 7.88 0.39 16.76
C MET A 220 8.77 0.18 17.98
N VAL A 221 8.33 -0.63 18.96
CA VAL A 221 9.08 -0.87 20.20
C VAL A 221 10.08 -2.02 20.04
N THR A 222 9.71 -3.07 19.30
CA THR A 222 10.55 -4.27 19.17
C THR A 222 11.57 -4.16 18.03
N GLU A 223 11.19 -3.56 16.90
CA GLU A 223 11.98 -3.67 15.66
C GLU A 223 12.64 -2.35 15.20
N VAL A 224 12.28 -1.19 15.77
CA VAL A 224 12.86 0.11 15.42
C VAL A 224 13.90 0.54 16.47
N PRO A 225 15.21 0.56 16.16
CA PRO A 225 16.25 0.95 17.11
C PRO A 225 16.09 2.38 17.68
N HIS A 226 15.90 2.43 18.99
CA HIS A 226 16.38 3.35 20.03
C HIS A 226 16.13 4.88 19.98
N VAL A 227 15.82 5.54 18.86
CA VAL A 227 15.58 7.01 18.87
C VAL A 227 14.09 7.38 18.83
N VAL A 228 13.27 6.57 18.16
CA VAL A 228 11.81 6.79 18.06
C VAL A 228 11.07 6.34 19.30
N SER A 229 11.53 5.24 19.93
CA SER A 229 10.95 4.72 21.18
C SER A 229 10.86 5.81 22.25
N LEU A 230 11.89 6.63 22.44
CA LEU A 230 11.89 7.75 23.40
C LEU A 230 10.89 8.88 23.06
N LYS A 231 10.76 9.28 21.79
CA LYS A 231 9.82 10.34 21.37
C LYS A 231 8.38 9.87 21.52
N ILE A 232 8.10 8.64 21.10
CA ILE A 232 6.76 8.03 21.17
C ILE A 232 6.37 7.69 22.60
N HIS A 233 7.29 7.18 23.43
CA HIS A 233 7.05 6.99 24.86
C HIS A 233 6.76 8.32 25.57
N LEU A 234 7.46 9.41 25.22
CA LEU A 234 7.20 10.73 25.77
C LEU A 234 5.80 11.26 25.38
N ASP A 235 5.38 11.06 24.13
CA ASP A 235 4.06 11.51 23.66
C ASP A 235 2.90 10.65 24.18
N LEU A 236 3.12 9.35 24.41
CA LEU A 236 2.17 8.46 25.10
C LEU A 236 2.08 8.77 26.60
N ALA A 237 3.21 9.00 27.28
CA ALA A 237 3.23 9.40 28.68
C ALA A 237 2.46 10.71 28.88
N LYS A 238 2.68 11.72 28.01
CA LYS A 238 1.89 12.96 28.00
C LYS A 238 0.39 12.70 27.82
N SER A 239 0.02 11.83 26.87
CA SER A 239 -1.39 11.51 26.61
C SER A 239 -2.08 10.73 27.75
N GLN A 240 -1.35 9.90 28.49
CA GLN A 240 -1.88 9.16 29.65
C GLN A 240 -1.97 10.03 30.91
N ILE A 241 -1.03 10.96 31.10
CA ILE A 241 -1.05 11.97 32.17
C ILE A 241 -2.28 12.89 32.03
N VAL A 242 -2.61 13.31 30.80
CA VAL A 242 -3.76 14.19 30.56
C VAL A 242 -5.12 13.51 30.79
N LYS A 243 -5.19 12.17 30.72
CA LYS A 243 -6.47 11.43 30.85
C LYS A 243 -6.77 10.87 32.25
N ASN A 244 -5.79 10.80 33.16
CA ASN A 244 -5.96 10.12 34.44
C ASN A 244 -5.69 11.03 35.65
N HIS A 245 -6.78 11.53 36.27
CA HIS A 245 -6.73 12.30 37.53
C HIS A 245 -6.66 11.46 38.81
N HIS A 246 -6.52 10.13 38.74
CA HIS A 246 -6.57 9.25 39.93
C HIS A 246 -5.25 8.51 40.21
N LEU A 247 -4.86 8.48 41.50
CA LEU A 247 -3.61 7.94 42.07
C LEU A 247 -3.17 6.54 41.58
N SER A 248 -4.08 5.70 41.05
CA SER A 248 -3.72 4.40 40.46
C SER A 248 -2.86 4.51 39.19
N SER A 249 -2.84 5.68 38.54
CA SER A 249 -1.99 5.96 37.38
C SER A 249 -0.52 6.21 37.75
N ALA A 250 -0.23 6.52 39.02
CA ALA A 250 1.13 6.81 39.48
C ALA A 250 2.02 5.56 39.43
N PHE A 251 1.49 4.38 39.77
CA PHE A 251 2.24 3.12 39.66
C PHE A 251 2.57 2.75 38.21
N CYS A 252 1.63 2.99 37.28
CA CYS A 252 1.86 2.75 35.86
C CYS A 252 2.88 3.74 35.26
N LEU A 253 2.83 5.00 35.70
CA LEU A 253 3.84 6.03 35.40
C LEU A 253 5.21 5.69 35.98
N ILE A 254 5.27 5.16 37.19
CA ILE A 254 6.52 4.73 37.84
C ILE A 254 7.12 3.55 37.09
N ASP A 255 6.32 2.56 36.67
CA ASP A 255 6.80 1.40 35.92
C ASP A 255 7.29 1.80 34.51
N LEU A 256 6.59 2.74 33.87
CA LEU A 256 7.02 3.34 32.60
C LEU A 256 8.29 4.19 32.76
N LEU A 257 8.39 4.98 33.83
CA LEU A 257 9.59 5.76 34.18
C LEU A 257 10.77 4.85 34.52
N LEU A 258 10.55 3.75 35.24
CA LEU A 258 11.58 2.76 35.55
C LEU A 258 12.08 2.07 34.28
N LYS A 259 11.18 1.73 33.35
CA LYS A 259 11.56 1.19 32.04
C LYS A 259 12.35 2.24 31.24
N LEU A 260 11.92 3.50 31.23
CA LEU A 260 12.64 4.60 30.57
C LEU A 260 14.01 4.87 31.21
N ILE A 261 14.12 4.83 32.53
CA ILE A 261 15.39 5.01 33.28
C ILE A 261 16.31 3.82 33.03
N THR A 262 15.79 2.59 33.04
CA THR A 262 16.57 1.39 32.73
C THR A 262 17.10 1.44 31.31
N ILE A 263 16.27 1.86 30.35
CA ILE A 263 16.67 2.08 28.96
C ILE A 263 17.73 3.19 28.86
N ALA A 264 17.55 4.33 29.56
CA ALA A 264 18.52 5.43 29.58
C ALA A 264 19.87 5.04 30.20
N LEU A 265 19.86 4.19 31.22
CA LEU A 265 21.06 3.64 31.87
C LEU A 265 21.79 2.63 30.96
N THR A 266 21.05 1.76 30.25
CA THR A 266 21.65 0.84 29.27
C THR A 266 22.26 1.53 28.05
N LEU A 267 21.81 2.76 27.75
CA LEU A 267 22.27 3.57 26.62
C LEU A 267 23.43 4.54 26.97
N ASN A 268 23.98 4.51 28.20
CA ASN A 268 25.02 5.46 28.66
C ASN A 268 24.68 6.94 28.37
N MET A 269 23.39 7.30 28.41
CA MET A 269 22.91 8.64 28.10
C MET A 269 23.14 9.65 29.25
N PHE A 270 23.64 9.19 30.39
CA PHE A 270 24.24 10.08 31.39
C PHE A 270 25.74 10.13 31.11
N PRO A 271 26.33 11.28 30.73
CA PRO A 271 27.77 11.42 30.87
C PRO A 271 28.08 11.09 32.33
N SER A 272 29.05 10.20 32.53
CA SER A 272 29.57 9.81 33.85
C SER A 272 29.47 10.99 34.80
N ILE A 273 28.46 10.98 35.69
CA ILE A 273 28.44 11.90 36.81
C ILE A 273 29.65 11.46 37.62
N SER A 274 30.74 12.21 37.48
CA SER A 274 31.89 12.01 38.33
C SER A 274 31.37 12.15 39.75
N LEU A 275 31.53 11.07 40.51
CA LEU A 275 31.20 11.03 41.93
C LEU A 275 32.28 11.82 42.70
N GLN A 276 32.47 13.10 42.35
CA GLN A 276 33.44 14.00 42.99
C GLN A 276 32.78 15.14 43.77
N CYS A 277 31.45 15.30 43.70
CA CYS A 277 30.74 16.30 44.51
C CYS A 277 30.08 15.75 45.79
N ALA A 278 30.32 14.49 46.16
CA ALA A 278 29.73 13.88 47.37
C ALA A 278 30.72 13.62 48.51
N THR A 279 32.04 13.80 48.32
CA THR A 279 33.04 13.56 49.38
C THR A 279 33.53 14.82 50.09
N ASP A 280 33.29 16.03 49.56
CA ASP A 280 33.82 17.27 50.15
C ASP A 280 32.92 17.91 51.23
N ARG A 281 31.84 17.25 51.66
CA ARG A 281 30.97 17.74 52.76
C ARG A 281 30.94 16.84 54.00
N PHE A 282 31.82 15.85 54.11
CA PHE A 282 31.88 14.97 55.30
C PHE A 282 33.26 14.79 55.94
N SER A 283 34.25 15.65 55.66
CA SER A 283 35.60 15.52 56.25
C SER A 283 36.20 16.81 56.83
N SER A 284 35.41 17.68 57.47
CA SER A 284 35.97 18.70 58.38
C SER A 284 34.99 19.20 59.45
N SER A 285 34.39 18.27 60.20
CA SER A 285 33.92 18.56 61.56
C SER A 285 34.19 17.37 62.49
N SER A 286 35.45 17.21 62.90
CA SER A 286 35.84 16.72 64.23
C SER A 286 37.35 16.51 64.32
N LYS A 287 38.03 17.36 65.09
CA LYS A 287 38.81 17.00 66.29
C LYS A 287 39.73 18.16 66.70
N CYS A 288 39.50 18.60 67.95
CA CYS A 288 40.36 19.35 68.87
C CYS A 288 40.86 20.75 68.44
#